data_AF-A5X6T8-F1
#
_entry.id   AF-A5X6T8-F1
#
_cell.length_a   1.000
_cell.length_b   1.000
_cell.length_c   1.000
_cell.angle_alpha   90.00
_cell.angle_beta   90.00
_cell.angle_gamma   90.00
#
_symmetry.space_group_name_H-M   'P 1'
#
loop_
_entity.id
_entity.type
_entity.pdbx_description
1 polymer ?
#
loop_
_entity_poly.entity_id
_entity_poly.type
_entity_poly.pdbx_seq_one_letter_code
_entity_poly.pdbx_strand_id
1 'polypeptide(L)'
;MLKIIIPTIMLLPTVTLCKPKQLWPTTLTHSLGIALLSLQWFKPSMEPMTFSNHYLGMDLISSPLLILSCWLTPLMILASQNHLTMEPTSRKRTFILTIISLQISLILAFSATELIMFFIAFETTLIPTLVIITRWGNQMERLNAGTYFLFYTLAGSLPLLVALLSMQTQNGTLSTCMMQL
;
A
#
# COMPACT_ATOMS: atom_id res chain seq x y z
N MET A 1 -8.64 0.25 -11.76
CA MET A 1 -8.23 0.07 -10.34
C MET A 1 -9.21 -0.68 -9.46
N LEU A 2 -10.50 -0.35 -9.47
CA LEU A 2 -11.50 -0.95 -8.55
C LEU A 2 -11.52 -2.49 -8.53
N LYS A 3 -11.29 -3.15 -9.67
CA LYS A 3 -11.19 -4.61 -9.78
C LYS A 3 -10.14 -5.25 -8.86
N ILE A 4 -9.13 -4.50 -8.44
CA ILE A 4 -8.06 -4.95 -7.53
C ILE A 4 -8.23 -4.36 -6.13
N ILE A 5 -8.71 -3.10 -6.04
CA ILE A 5 -8.99 -2.45 -4.75
C ILE A 5 -10.11 -3.19 -3.98
N ILE A 6 -11.19 -3.60 -4.64
CA ILE A 6 -12.29 -4.29 -3.95
C ILE A 6 -11.83 -5.63 -3.36
N PRO A 7 -11.18 -6.54 -4.12
CA PRO A 7 -10.62 -7.76 -3.54
C PRO A 7 -9.62 -7.53 -2.41
N THR A 8 -8.76 -6.51 -2.51
CA THR A 8 -7.79 -6.21 -1.43
C THR A 8 -8.47 -5.71 -0.16
N ILE A 9 -9.49 -4.86 -0.26
CA ILE A 9 -10.30 -4.46 0.91
C ILE A 9 -11.02 -5.66 1.51
N MET A 10 -11.55 -6.55 0.66
CA MET A 10 -12.24 -7.77 1.10
C MET A 10 -11.29 -8.77 1.82
N LEU A 11 -9.97 -8.63 1.70
CA LEU A 11 -9.06 -9.41 2.55
C LEU A 11 -9.21 -9.06 4.04
N LEU A 12 -9.52 -7.81 4.39
CA LEU A 12 -9.68 -7.39 5.80
C LEU A 12 -10.75 -8.22 6.55
N PRO A 13 -12.01 -8.31 6.09
CA PRO A 13 -13.00 -9.14 6.75
C PRO A 13 -12.62 -10.62 6.72
N THR A 14 -12.01 -11.12 5.63
CA THR A 14 -11.60 -12.55 5.57
C THR A 14 -10.62 -12.91 6.68
N VAL A 15 -9.64 -12.06 6.99
CA VAL A 15 -8.67 -12.29 8.07
C VAL A 15 -9.35 -12.34 9.44
N THR A 16 -10.30 -11.44 9.68
CA THR A 16 -10.99 -11.35 10.98
C THR A 16 -11.94 -12.53 11.23
N LEU A 17 -12.64 -12.99 10.18
CA LEU A 17 -13.69 -14.01 10.27
C LEU A 17 -13.13 -15.44 10.13
N CYS A 18 -11.97 -15.63 9.52
CA CYS A 18 -11.44 -16.96 9.23
C CYS A 18 -11.06 -17.74 10.50
N LYS A 19 -11.27 -19.07 10.48
CA LYS A 19 -10.84 -20.00 11.54
C LYS A 19 -9.32 -19.94 11.71
N PRO A 20 -8.79 -20.04 12.95
CA PRO A 20 -7.37 -19.83 13.22
C PRO A 20 -6.45 -20.82 12.47
N LYS A 21 -6.90 -22.06 12.26
CA LYS A 21 -6.14 -23.08 11.49
C LYS A 21 -6.04 -22.74 10.00
N GLN A 22 -7.02 -22.05 9.44
CA GLN A 22 -7.12 -21.74 8.01
C GLN A 22 -6.64 -20.33 7.67
N LEU A 23 -6.27 -19.53 8.68
CA LEU A 23 -5.88 -18.13 8.52
C LEU A 23 -4.76 -17.97 7.48
N TRP A 24 -3.62 -18.64 7.64
CA TRP A 24 -2.50 -18.51 6.71
C TRP A 24 -2.80 -19.01 5.29
N PRO A 25 -3.36 -20.23 5.10
CA PRO A 25 -3.68 -20.71 3.75
C PRO A 25 -4.69 -19.81 3.03
N THR A 26 -5.75 -19.36 3.72
CA THR A 26 -6.80 -18.53 3.09
C THR A 26 -6.28 -17.15 2.70
N THR A 27 -5.49 -16.50 3.55
CA THR A 27 -4.91 -15.19 3.23
C THR A 27 -3.92 -15.30 2.08
N LEU A 28 -3.13 -16.39 2.04
CA LEU A 28 -2.19 -16.66 0.97
C LEU A 28 -2.90 -16.83 -0.36
N THR A 29 -3.90 -17.72 -0.44
CA THR A 29 -4.59 -18.02 -1.70
C THR A 29 -5.29 -16.80 -2.27
N HIS A 30 -5.98 -16.02 -1.43
CA HIS A 30 -6.65 -14.81 -1.89
C HIS A 30 -5.65 -13.71 -2.31
N SER A 31 -4.56 -13.50 -1.55
CA SER A 31 -3.52 -12.53 -1.93
C SER A 31 -2.81 -12.92 -3.24
N LEU A 32 -2.55 -14.21 -3.47
CA LEU A 32 -1.98 -14.72 -4.71
C LEU A 32 -2.95 -14.56 -5.89
N GLY A 33 -4.24 -14.80 -5.68
CA GLY A 33 -5.28 -14.54 -6.69
C GLY A 33 -5.30 -13.07 -7.11
N ILE A 34 -5.15 -12.14 -6.16
CA ILE A 34 -5.04 -10.70 -6.44
C ILE A 34 -3.75 -10.38 -7.22
N ALA A 35 -2.61 -10.96 -6.82
CA ALA A 35 -1.34 -10.78 -7.52
C ALA A 35 -1.41 -11.24 -8.98
N LEU A 36 -2.05 -12.39 -9.25
CA LEU A 36 -2.26 -12.86 -10.62
C LEU A 36 -3.18 -11.93 -11.41
N LEU A 37 -4.27 -11.44 -10.80
CA LEU A 37 -5.15 -10.46 -11.45
C LEU A 37 -4.43 -9.14 -11.77
N SER A 38 -3.40 -8.76 -11.02
CA SER A 38 -2.63 -7.54 -11.28
C SER A 38 -1.86 -7.56 -12.60
N LEU A 39 -1.50 -8.75 -13.11
CA LEU A 39 -0.78 -8.89 -14.37
C LEU A 39 -1.55 -8.36 -15.58
N GLN A 40 -2.88 -8.18 -15.47
CA GLN A 40 -3.68 -7.52 -16.51
C GLN A 40 -3.21 -6.09 -16.82
N TRP A 41 -2.51 -5.45 -15.88
CA TRP A 41 -1.99 -4.08 -16.02
C TRP A 41 -0.70 -4.01 -16.84
N PHE A 42 -0.06 -5.14 -17.16
CA PHE A 42 1.17 -5.16 -17.94
C PHE A 42 0.94 -4.92 -19.45
N LYS A 43 -0.31 -4.70 -19.88
CA LYS A 43 -0.59 -4.45 -21.29
C LYS A 43 -0.03 -3.08 -21.68
N PRO A 44 0.90 -2.98 -22.66
CA PRO A 44 1.36 -1.69 -23.14
C PRO A 44 0.17 -0.95 -23.76
N SER A 45 -0.25 0.15 -23.14
CA SER A 45 -1.21 1.08 -23.73
C SER A 45 -0.47 1.98 -24.72
N MET A 46 -1.11 2.26 -25.85
CA MET A 46 -0.63 3.29 -26.79
C MET A 46 -0.81 4.69 -26.20
N GLU A 47 -1.74 4.85 -25.24
CA GLU A 47 -1.96 6.09 -24.52
C GLU A 47 -1.05 6.18 -23.29
N PRO A 48 -0.54 7.38 -22.96
CA PRO A 48 0.39 7.58 -21.85
C PRO A 48 -0.25 7.28 -20.49
N MET A 49 -1.57 7.49 -20.36
CA MET A 49 -2.29 7.27 -19.12
C MET A 49 -3.67 6.67 -19.37
N THR A 50 -3.97 5.57 -18.67
CA THR A 50 -5.27 4.92 -18.67
C THR A 50 -6.02 5.30 -17.40
N PHE A 51 -7.12 6.03 -17.55
CA PHE A 51 -7.93 6.45 -16.43
C PHE A 51 -9.00 5.41 -16.11
N SER A 52 -9.17 5.11 -14.83
CA SER A 52 -10.30 4.30 -14.36
C SER A 52 -11.41 5.13 -13.75
N ASN A 53 -11.08 6.28 -13.15
CA ASN A 53 -11.96 7.34 -12.66
C ASN A 53 -11.15 8.66 -12.63
N HIS A 54 -11.79 9.80 -12.35
CA HIS A 54 -11.11 11.10 -12.24
C HIS A 54 -9.94 11.11 -11.26
N TYR A 55 -10.02 10.32 -10.18
CA TYR A 55 -9.00 10.25 -9.12
C TYR A 55 -7.98 9.12 -9.27
N LEU A 56 -8.26 8.13 -10.13
CA LEU A 56 -7.48 6.89 -10.21
C LEU A 56 -7.10 6.57 -11.65
N GLY A 57 -5.79 6.63 -11.94
CA GLY A 57 -5.21 6.37 -13.25
C GLY A 57 -3.97 5.49 -13.17
N MET A 58 -3.50 5.06 -14.34
CA MET A 58 -2.33 4.20 -14.50
C MET A 58 -1.55 4.63 -15.73
N ASP A 59 -0.25 4.77 -15.58
CA ASP A 59 0.71 5.07 -16.64
C ASP A 59 1.75 3.94 -16.76
N LEU A 60 2.71 4.12 -17.67
CA LEU A 60 3.77 3.13 -17.91
C LEU A 60 4.68 2.95 -16.68
N ILE A 61 4.80 3.95 -15.80
CA ILE A 61 5.66 3.89 -14.60
C ILE A 61 4.92 3.30 -13.40
N SER A 62 3.65 3.66 -13.17
CA SER A 62 2.88 3.08 -12.06
C SER A 62 2.52 1.62 -12.28
N SER A 63 2.29 1.18 -13.52
CA SER A 63 1.81 -0.19 -13.77
C SER A 63 2.76 -1.28 -13.25
N PRO A 64 4.11 -1.24 -13.43
CA PRO A 64 4.99 -2.25 -12.87
C PRO A 64 5.11 -2.14 -11.35
N LEU A 65 5.09 -0.93 -10.79
CA LEU A 65 5.13 -0.69 -9.34
C LEU A 65 3.89 -1.26 -8.64
N LEU A 66 2.72 -1.10 -9.26
CA LEU A 66 1.46 -1.65 -8.77
C LEU A 66 1.43 -3.17 -8.82
N ILE A 67 1.90 -3.76 -9.92
CA ILE A 67 2.04 -5.23 -10.03
C ILE A 67 2.98 -5.73 -8.94
N LEU A 68 4.15 -5.11 -8.78
CA LEU A 68 5.12 -5.47 -7.75
C LEU A 68 4.51 -5.38 -6.34
N SER A 69 3.76 -4.32 -6.04
CA SER A 69 3.09 -4.14 -4.75
C SER A 69 2.08 -5.26 -4.45
N CYS A 70 1.35 -5.73 -5.46
CA CYS A 70 0.41 -6.83 -5.33
C CYS A 70 1.11 -8.18 -5.15
N TRP A 71 2.28 -8.36 -5.77
CA TRP A 71 3.08 -9.56 -5.62
C TRP A 71 3.81 -9.63 -4.28
N LEU A 72 4.23 -8.50 -3.72
CA LEU A 72 4.95 -8.49 -2.44
C LEU A 72 4.10 -9.04 -1.29
N THR A 73 2.78 -8.91 -1.30
CA THR A 73 1.95 -9.36 -0.17
C THR A 73 1.90 -10.87 0.06
N PRO A 74 1.63 -11.74 -0.94
CA PRO A 74 1.74 -13.19 -0.73
C PRO A 74 3.15 -13.59 -0.29
N LEU A 75 4.20 -12.94 -0.81
CA LEU A 75 5.59 -13.21 -0.43
C LEU A 75 5.86 -12.84 1.04
N MET A 76 5.40 -11.68 1.50
CA MET A 76 5.51 -11.27 2.91
C MET A 76 4.72 -12.19 3.83
N ILE A 77 3.53 -12.63 3.39
CA ILE A 77 2.73 -13.61 4.14
C ILE A 77 3.50 -14.92 4.28
N LEU A 78 4.15 -15.44 3.23
CA LEU A 78 4.96 -16.67 3.29
C LEU A 78 6.18 -16.52 4.21
N ALA A 79 6.93 -15.43 4.07
CA ALA A 79 8.16 -15.21 4.83
C ALA A 79 7.92 -15.09 6.34
N SER A 80 6.78 -14.50 6.73
CA SER A 80 6.46 -14.20 8.14
C SER A 80 5.84 -15.37 8.92
N GLN A 81 5.33 -16.41 8.26
CA GLN A 81 4.57 -17.48 8.93
C GLN A 81 5.37 -18.17 10.02
N ASN A 82 6.63 -18.52 9.72
CA ASN A 82 7.49 -19.29 10.63
C ASN A 82 7.85 -18.48 11.88
N HIS A 83 8.20 -17.21 11.70
CA HIS A 83 8.55 -16.32 12.82
C HIS A 83 7.37 -16.07 13.76
N LEU A 84 6.15 -16.01 13.23
CA LEU A 84 4.95 -15.75 14.01
C LEU A 84 4.32 -17.00 14.61
N THR A 85 4.88 -18.19 14.45
CA THR A 85 4.28 -19.46 14.92
C THR A 85 3.89 -19.43 16.39
N MET A 86 4.73 -18.85 17.26
CA MET A 86 4.53 -18.78 18.71
C MET A 86 3.60 -17.65 19.17
N GLU A 87 3.25 -16.70 18.29
CA GLU A 87 2.36 -15.59 18.66
C GLU A 87 0.89 -16.05 18.79
N PRO A 88 0.10 -15.43 19.69
CA PRO A 88 -1.33 -15.67 19.80
C PRO A 88 -2.06 -15.29 18.50
N THR A 89 -3.19 -15.94 18.27
CA THR A 89 -4.00 -15.79 17.04
C THR A 89 -4.46 -14.35 16.79
N SER A 90 -4.76 -13.60 17.85
CA SER A 90 -5.12 -12.18 17.74
C SER A 90 -3.98 -11.36 17.14
N ARG A 91 -2.73 -11.57 17.58
CA ARG A 91 -1.56 -10.86 17.07
C ARG A 91 -1.19 -11.28 15.65
N LYS A 92 -1.38 -12.56 15.30
CA LYS A 92 -1.27 -13.03 13.91
C LYS A 92 -2.26 -12.31 13.00
N ARG A 93 -3.52 -12.17 13.44
CA ARG A 93 -4.55 -11.41 12.69
C ARG A 93 -4.16 -9.95 12.54
N THR A 94 -3.74 -9.27 13.60
CA THR A 94 -3.34 -7.86 13.51
C THR A 94 -2.16 -7.66 12.58
N PHE A 95 -1.18 -8.59 12.58
CA PHE A 95 -0.05 -8.52 11.66
C PHE A 95 -0.49 -8.61 10.19
N ILE A 96 -1.34 -9.58 9.85
CA ILE A 96 -1.85 -9.71 8.48
C ILE A 96 -2.71 -8.51 8.09
N LEU A 97 -3.54 -7.99 9.01
CA LEU A 97 -4.30 -6.75 8.78
C LEU A 97 -3.37 -5.56 8.50
N THR A 98 -2.25 -5.43 9.22
CA THR A 98 -1.27 -4.37 8.96
C THR A 98 -0.62 -4.51 7.58
N ILE A 99 -0.26 -5.73 7.16
CA ILE A 99 0.25 -5.98 5.79
C ILE A 99 -0.79 -5.61 4.72
N ILE A 100 -2.06 -5.99 4.92
CA ILE A 100 -3.12 -5.66 3.95
C ILE A 100 -3.36 -4.15 3.90
N SER A 101 -3.37 -3.47 5.05
CA SER A 101 -3.52 -2.00 5.09
C SER A 101 -2.38 -1.29 4.36
N LEU A 102 -1.15 -1.81 4.48
CA LEU A 102 0.00 -1.33 3.73
C LEU A 102 -0.22 -1.50 2.22
N GLN A 103 -0.68 -2.67 1.78
CA GLN A 103 -1.00 -2.91 0.36
C GLN A 103 -2.05 -1.93 -0.18
N ILE A 104 -3.12 -1.69 0.58
CA ILE A 104 -4.18 -0.77 0.17
C ILE A 104 -3.61 0.65 0.02
N SER A 105 -2.81 1.12 0.98
CA SER A 105 -2.18 2.45 0.90
C SER A 105 -1.23 2.59 -0.30
N LEU A 106 -0.43 1.56 -0.61
CA LEU A 106 0.45 1.57 -1.78
C LEU A 106 -0.31 1.57 -3.11
N ILE A 107 -1.38 0.78 -3.21
CA ILE A 107 -2.21 0.76 -4.42
C ILE A 107 -2.83 2.15 -4.62
N LEU A 108 -3.32 2.80 -3.56
CA LEU A 108 -3.85 4.16 -3.64
C LEU A 108 -2.77 5.18 -4.04
N ALA A 109 -1.57 5.10 -3.45
CA ALA A 109 -0.48 6.02 -3.75
C ALA A 109 -0.09 5.95 -5.24
N PHE A 110 0.23 4.77 -5.75
CA PHE A 110 0.66 4.64 -7.16
C PHE A 110 -0.47 4.82 -8.19
N SER A 111 -1.72 4.94 -7.74
CA SER A 111 -2.86 5.13 -8.64
C SER A 111 -3.45 6.53 -8.62
N ALA A 112 -3.03 7.37 -7.68
CA ALA A 112 -3.57 8.71 -7.50
C ALA A 112 -3.23 9.61 -8.70
N THR A 113 -4.23 10.28 -9.25
CA THR A 113 -4.06 11.28 -10.32
C THR A 113 -3.83 12.69 -9.80
N GLU A 114 -4.27 12.97 -8.57
CA GLU A 114 -4.11 14.26 -7.89
C GLU A 114 -2.94 14.18 -6.90
N LEU A 115 -2.04 15.17 -6.92
CA LEU A 115 -0.83 15.15 -6.09
C LEU A 115 -1.11 15.20 -4.57
N ILE A 116 -2.21 15.85 -4.13
CA ILE A 116 -2.63 15.79 -2.72
C ILE A 116 -3.07 14.37 -2.33
N MET A 117 -3.79 13.69 -3.23
CA MET A 117 -4.25 12.33 -2.95
C MET A 117 -3.05 11.37 -2.86
N PHE A 118 -2.06 11.54 -3.76
CA PHE A 118 -0.79 10.85 -3.67
C PHE A 118 -0.11 11.13 -2.32
N PHE A 119 0.00 12.38 -1.90
CA PHE A 119 0.63 12.77 -0.63
C PHE A 119 -0.05 12.11 0.57
N ILE A 120 -1.38 12.19 0.66
CA ILE A 120 -2.14 11.58 1.75
C ILE A 120 -1.94 10.06 1.75
N ALA A 121 -2.06 9.42 0.58
CA ALA A 121 -1.85 7.97 0.48
C ALA A 121 -0.41 7.57 0.86
N PHE A 122 0.59 8.35 0.44
CA PHE A 122 2.00 8.15 0.79
C PHE A 122 2.22 8.23 2.30
N GLU A 123 1.73 9.28 2.96
CA GLU A 123 1.81 9.42 4.42
C GLU A 123 1.07 8.29 5.16
N THR A 124 -0.06 7.82 4.61
CA THR A 124 -0.79 6.70 5.24
C THR A 124 0.03 5.39 5.24
N THR A 125 1.00 5.22 4.33
CA THR A 125 1.89 4.03 4.34
C THR A 125 2.82 4.01 5.56
N LEU A 126 3.09 5.17 6.18
CA LEU A 126 3.97 5.28 7.34
C LEU A 126 3.38 4.57 8.57
N ILE A 127 2.05 4.57 8.71
CA ILE A 127 1.40 4.00 9.90
C ILE A 127 1.56 2.47 9.92
N PRO A 128 1.17 1.70 8.87
CA PRO A 128 1.37 0.26 8.86
C PRO A 128 2.85 -0.15 8.96
N THR A 129 3.75 0.57 8.28
CA THR A 129 5.19 0.27 8.29
C THR A 129 5.80 0.47 9.67
N LEU A 130 5.50 1.59 10.34
CA LEU A 130 5.95 1.85 11.69
C LEU A 130 5.43 0.82 12.68
N VAL A 131 4.16 0.43 12.56
CA VAL A 131 3.55 -0.59 13.40
C VAL A 131 4.26 -1.94 13.21
N ILE A 132 4.60 -2.32 11.97
CA ILE A 132 5.36 -3.55 11.70
C ILE A 132 6.74 -3.51 12.36
N ILE A 133 7.50 -2.43 12.16
CA ILE A 133 8.88 -2.28 12.68
C ILE A 133 8.89 -2.32 14.21
N THR A 134 8.09 -1.47 14.84
CA THR A 134 8.14 -1.26 16.29
C THR A 134 7.55 -2.44 17.08
N ARG A 135 6.55 -3.14 16.51
CA ARG A 135 5.84 -4.22 17.21
C ARG A 135 6.41 -5.61 16.93
N TRP A 136 6.75 -5.91 15.67
CA TRP A 136 7.21 -7.23 15.24
C TRP A 136 8.70 -7.28 14.85
N GLY A 137 9.45 -6.19 15.01
CA GLY A 137 10.91 -6.23 14.95
C GLY A 137 11.50 -7.04 16.10
N ASN A 138 12.56 -7.82 15.86
CA ASN A 138 13.12 -8.74 16.89
C ASN A 138 14.06 -8.03 17.89
N GLN A 139 14.80 -7.02 17.43
CA GLN A 139 15.84 -6.35 18.23
C GLN A 139 15.27 -5.18 19.05
N MET A 140 15.93 -4.85 20.16
CA MET A 140 15.55 -3.72 21.02
C MET A 140 15.64 -2.36 20.29
N GLU A 141 16.58 -2.23 19.36
CA GLU A 141 16.80 -1.02 18.55
C GLU A 141 15.63 -0.70 17.60
N ARG A 142 14.63 -1.59 17.48
CA ARG A 142 13.44 -1.39 16.63
C ARG A 142 12.67 -0.10 16.96
N LEU A 143 12.67 0.31 18.24
CA LEU A 143 12.00 1.56 18.63
C LEU A 143 12.77 2.77 18.09
N ASN A 144 14.09 2.76 18.21
CA ASN A 144 14.94 3.82 17.66
C ASN A 144 14.83 3.86 16.14
N ALA A 145 14.90 2.71 15.46
CA ALA A 145 14.72 2.61 14.02
C ALA A 145 13.34 3.16 13.58
N GLY A 146 12.28 2.84 14.33
CA GLY A 146 10.94 3.38 14.10
C GLY A 146 10.87 4.90 14.27
N THR A 147 11.53 5.46 15.29
CA THR A 147 11.59 6.93 15.48
C THR A 147 12.34 7.62 14.35
N TYR A 148 13.49 7.09 13.92
CA TYR A 148 14.23 7.66 12.79
C TYR A 148 13.42 7.60 11.50
N PHE A 149 12.78 6.47 11.22
CA PHE A 149 11.91 6.31 10.06
C PHE A 149 10.80 7.37 10.02
N LEU A 150 10.09 7.56 11.14
CA LEU A 150 8.98 8.53 11.20
C LEU A 150 9.47 9.97 11.10
N PHE A 151 10.51 10.36 11.85
CA PHE A 151 10.93 11.76 11.85
C PHE A 151 11.60 12.17 10.54
N TYR A 152 12.38 11.29 9.91
CA TYR A 152 13.00 11.62 8.62
C TYR A 152 11.96 11.75 7.51
N THR A 153 10.92 10.90 7.52
CA THR A 153 9.85 10.99 6.53
C THR A 153 9.00 12.24 6.74
N LEU A 154 8.53 12.51 7.97
CA LEU A 154 7.71 13.70 8.27
C LEU A 154 8.45 15.02 8.06
N ALA A 155 9.72 15.09 8.47
CA ALA A 155 10.51 16.31 8.30
C ALA A 155 10.72 16.64 6.81
N GLY A 156 10.87 15.63 5.96
CA GLY A 156 10.97 15.80 4.51
C GLY A 156 9.62 16.06 3.83
N SER A 157 8.53 15.49 4.34
CA SER A 157 7.23 15.55 3.69
C SER A 157 6.42 16.82 4.02
N LEU A 158 6.63 17.44 5.18
CA LEU A 158 5.96 18.71 5.52
C LEU A 158 6.31 19.86 4.55
N PRO A 159 7.59 20.09 4.17
CA PRO A 159 7.92 21.04 3.11
C PRO A 159 7.25 20.72 1.77
N LEU A 160 7.15 19.43 1.42
CA LEU A 160 6.45 18.99 0.22
C LEU A 160 4.96 19.35 0.27
N LEU A 161 4.29 19.20 1.41
CA LEU A 161 2.90 19.60 1.58
C LEU A 161 2.73 21.11 1.34
N VAL A 162 3.61 21.94 1.92
CA VAL A 162 3.57 23.40 1.71
C VAL A 162 3.74 23.74 0.23
N ALA A 163 4.69 23.08 -0.45
CA ALA A 163 4.91 23.27 -1.89
C ALA A 163 3.65 22.90 -2.69
N LEU A 164 3.04 21.74 -2.43
CA LEU A 164 1.81 21.31 -3.11
C LEU A 164 0.66 22.29 -2.89
N LEU A 165 0.43 22.75 -1.66
CA LEU A 165 -0.61 23.74 -1.37
C LEU A 165 -0.36 25.06 -2.10
N SER A 166 0.89 25.52 -2.18
CA SER A 166 1.23 26.73 -2.95
C SER A 166 0.97 26.55 -4.44
N MET A 167 1.30 25.39 -5.01
CA MET A 167 1.02 25.08 -6.41
C MET A 167 -0.48 25.02 -6.70
N GLN A 168 -1.28 24.46 -5.78
CA GLN A 168 -2.74 24.47 -5.88
C GLN A 168 -3.29 25.90 -5.97
N THR A 169 -2.75 26.83 -5.17
CA THR A 169 -3.21 28.23 -5.20
C THR A 169 -2.84 28.97 -6.49
N GLN A 170 -1.72 28.60 -7.12
CA GLN A 170 -1.26 29.22 -8.36
C GLN A 170 -1.94 28.64 -9.61
N ASN A 171 -2.03 27.31 -9.70
CA ASN A 171 -2.50 26.62 -10.90
C ASN A 171 -4.01 26.31 -10.85
N GLY A 172 -4.64 26.35 -9.68
CA GLY A 172 -6.05 26.01 -9.47
C GLY A 172 -6.35 24.51 -9.47
N THR A 173 -5.46 23.66 -9.98
CA THR A 173 -5.57 22.20 -9.98
C THR A 173 -4.22 21.53 -9.75
N LEU A 174 -4.25 20.29 -9.26
CA LEU A 174 -3.07 19.44 -9.03
C LEU A 174 -3.19 18.06 -9.71
N SER A 175 -4.06 17.94 -10.70
CA SER A 175 -4.17 16.74 -11.53
C SER A 175 -2.93 16.64 -12.40
N THR A 176 -2.23 15.51 -12.29
CA THR A 176 -1.03 15.22 -13.09
C THR A 176 -1.32 15.34 -14.59
N CYS A 177 -2.51 14.91 -15.02
CA CYS A 177 -2.96 15.00 -16.40
C CYS A 177 -3.06 16.44 -16.94
N MET A 178 -3.51 17.38 -16.10
CA MET A 178 -3.71 18.79 -16.51
C MET A 178 -2.42 19.59 -16.41
N MET A 179 -1.53 19.21 -15.50
CA MET A 179 -0.27 19.90 -15.26
C MET A 179 0.81 19.61 -16.32
N GLN A 180 0.55 18.74 -17.30
CA GLN A 180 1.52 18.35 -18.34
C GLN A 180 2.94 18.09 -17.76
N LEU A 181 3.00 17.31 -16.68
CA LEU A 181 4.21 16.60 -16.24
C LEU A 181 4.15 15.18 -16.79
#